data_AF-A0A1A8DG46-F1
#
_entry.id   AF-A0A1A8DG46-F1
#
_cell.length_a   1.000
_cell.length_b   1.000
_cell.length_c   1.000
_cell.angle_alpha   90.00
_cell.angle_beta   90.00
_cell.angle_gamma   90.00
#
_symmetry.space_group_name_H-M   'P 1'
#
loop_
_entity.id
_entity.type
_entity.pdbx_description
1 polymer ?
#
loop_
_entity_poly.entity_id
_entity_poly.type
_entity_poly.pdbx_seq_one_letter_code
_entity_poly.pdbx_strand_id
1 'polypeptide(L)'
;YQVCNVFDSSQNNWLLTTFIDRRGAQRIYVEIRFTVRDCSSIPNVPGSCKETFNLYYYETDSVIATKGSSFWMEAPYLKVDTIAADESFSQVDFGGRLMKVNTEVRSFGPLSKNGFYLAFQDYGACMSLLSVRVFYKKCPSVVQNFAIFPETMTGAESTSLVIARGICIPNSEEVDVPIKLYCNGDGEWMV
;
A
#
# COMPACT_ATOMS: atom_id res chain seq x y z
N TYR A 1 -13.57 -6.82 -5.58
CA TYR A 1 -13.29 -7.16 -6.99
C TYR A 1 -12.89 -8.62 -7.06
N GLN A 2 -13.33 -9.39 -8.05
CA GLN A 2 -13.00 -10.82 -8.15
C GLN A 2 -12.64 -11.22 -9.59
N VAL A 3 -11.72 -12.18 -9.73
CA VAL A 3 -11.30 -12.77 -11.01
C VAL A 3 -10.99 -14.26 -10.80
N CYS A 4 -11.36 -15.11 -11.75
CA CYS A 4 -11.11 -16.55 -11.69
C CYS A 4 -11.02 -17.17 -13.10
N ASN A 5 -10.13 -16.62 -13.93
CA ASN A 5 -9.92 -17.07 -15.31
C ASN A 5 -8.81 -18.14 -15.38
N VAL A 6 -8.88 -19.14 -14.50
CA VAL A 6 -7.82 -20.15 -14.31
C VAL A 6 -7.71 -21.16 -15.45
N PHE A 7 -8.72 -21.26 -16.33
CA PHE A 7 -8.74 -22.21 -17.44
C PHE A 7 -8.15 -21.67 -18.73
N ASP A 8 -7.93 -20.36 -18.81
CA ASP A 8 -7.29 -19.73 -19.96
C ASP A 8 -5.76 -19.79 -19.81
N SER A 9 -5.07 -20.06 -20.91
CA SER A 9 -3.61 -20.28 -20.92
C SER A 9 -2.79 -18.98 -20.88
N SER A 10 -3.39 -17.85 -21.27
CA SER A 10 -2.74 -16.53 -21.27
C SER A 10 -3.71 -15.51 -20.70
N GLN A 11 -3.43 -15.05 -19.49
CA GLN A 11 -4.20 -14.01 -18.80
C GLN A 11 -3.30 -12.82 -18.53
N ASN A 12 -3.88 -11.63 -18.52
CA ASN A 12 -3.19 -10.40 -18.16
C ASN A 12 -4.26 -9.38 -17.72
N ASN A 13 -4.89 -9.66 -16.58
CA ASN A 13 -6.03 -8.90 -16.08
C ASN A 13 -5.52 -7.76 -15.21
N TRP A 14 -5.88 -6.52 -15.55
CA TRP A 14 -5.49 -5.33 -14.80
C TRP A 14 -6.68 -4.69 -14.11
N LEU A 15 -6.54 -4.43 -12.81
CA LEU A 15 -7.44 -3.58 -12.04
C LEU A 15 -6.69 -2.33 -11.60
N LEU A 16 -7.19 -1.17 -11.97
CA LEU A 16 -6.61 0.13 -11.62
C LEU A 16 -7.50 0.86 -10.60
N THR A 17 -6.90 1.54 -9.63
CA THR A 17 -7.63 2.44 -8.72
C THR A 17 -7.97 3.77 -9.39
N THR A 18 -8.68 4.63 -8.67
CA THR A 18 -8.70 6.06 -8.99
C THR A 18 -7.39 6.73 -8.59
N PHE A 19 -7.22 8.01 -8.95
CA PHE A 19 -6.13 8.84 -8.46
C PHE A 19 -6.15 8.92 -6.93
N ILE A 20 -4.97 8.79 -6.32
CA ILE A 20 -4.76 8.92 -4.87
C ILE A 20 -3.79 10.07 -4.64
N ASP A 21 -4.27 11.10 -3.94
CA ASP A 21 -3.44 12.23 -3.52
C ASP A 21 -2.44 11.79 -2.45
N ARG A 22 -1.17 12.12 -2.65
CA ARG A 22 -0.07 11.75 -1.76
C ARG A 22 -0.10 12.51 -0.43
N ARG A 23 -0.73 13.68 -0.38
CA ARG A 23 -0.82 14.57 0.80
C ARG A 23 0.53 14.83 1.48
N GLY A 24 1.59 14.96 0.67
CA GLY A 24 2.96 15.19 1.14
C GLY A 24 3.69 13.97 1.71
N ALA A 25 3.07 12.78 1.76
CA ALA A 25 3.71 11.56 2.25
C ALA A 25 4.85 11.10 1.36
N GLN A 26 6.02 10.79 1.93
CA GLN A 26 7.13 10.25 1.14
C GLN A 26 7.00 8.74 0.94
N ARG A 27 6.41 8.05 1.91
CA ARG A 27 6.18 6.61 1.89
C ARG A 27 4.69 6.32 2.06
N ILE A 28 4.18 5.42 1.24
CA ILE A 28 2.79 4.95 1.27
C ILE A 28 2.78 3.49 1.67
N TYR A 29 1.78 3.11 2.46
CA TYR A 29 1.47 1.74 2.85
C TYR A 29 0.15 1.33 2.21
N VAL A 30 0.10 0.10 1.73
CA VAL A 30 -1.06 -0.53 1.12
C VAL A 30 -1.32 -1.82 1.88
N GLU A 31 -2.45 -1.85 2.59
CA GLU A 31 -2.98 -3.05 3.21
C GLU A 31 -4.04 -3.65 2.30
N ILE A 32 -3.83 -4.91 1.92
CA ILE A 32 -4.67 -5.64 0.99
C ILE A 32 -5.28 -6.82 1.74
N ARG A 33 -6.61 -6.83 1.83
CA ARG A 33 -7.38 -7.97 2.36
C ARG A 33 -7.98 -8.72 1.19
N PHE A 34 -7.67 -10.00 1.08
CA PHE A 34 -8.03 -10.79 -0.10
C PHE A 34 -8.18 -12.28 0.21
N THR A 35 -8.77 -13.01 -0.73
CA THR A 35 -8.89 -14.48 -0.69
C THR A 35 -8.31 -15.06 -1.97
N VAL A 36 -7.55 -16.15 -1.88
CA VAL A 36 -7.06 -16.91 -3.04
C VAL A 36 -7.41 -18.38 -2.87
N ARG A 37 -7.96 -18.97 -3.94
CA ARG A 37 -8.22 -20.40 -4.01
C ARG A 37 -6.97 -21.14 -4.43
N ASP A 38 -6.67 -22.23 -3.74
CA ASP A 38 -5.58 -23.15 -4.08
C ASP A 38 -5.83 -23.78 -5.46
N CYS A 39 -4.86 -23.71 -6.37
CA CYS A 39 -4.94 -24.29 -7.71
C CYS A 39 -5.13 -25.82 -7.65
N SER A 40 -4.49 -26.51 -6.70
CA SER A 40 -4.65 -27.96 -6.50
C SER A 40 -6.08 -28.37 -6.16
N SER A 41 -6.87 -27.44 -5.64
CA SER A 41 -8.29 -27.64 -5.31
C SER A 41 -9.25 -27.46 -6.49
N ILE A 42 -8.74 -27.09 -7.68
CA ILE A 42 -9.54 -26.83 -8.88
C ILE A 42 -9.42 -28.02 -9.82
N PRO A 43 -10.50 -28.82 -10.01
CA PRO A 43 -10.47 -29.96 -10.91
C PRO A 43 -10.14 -29.55 -12.35
N ASN A 44 -9.26 -30.30 -13.01
CA ASN A 44 -8.85 -30.09 -14.40
C ASN A 44 -8.22 -28.71 -14.67
N VAL A 45 -7.66 -28.04 -13.66
CA VAL A 45 -7.01 -26.76 -13.86
C VAL A 45 -5.70 -26.93 -14.65
N PRO A 46 -5.42 -26.10 -15.66
CA PRO A 46 -4.14 -26.13 -16.36
C PRO A 46 -2.99 -25.66 -15.45
N GLY A 47 -1.76 -26.07 -15.76
CA GLY A 47 -0.55 -25.62 -15.06
C GLY A 47 -0.25 -24.12 -15.18
N SER A 48 -1.05 -23.37 -15.95
CA SER A 48 -1.01 -21.91 -15.99
C SER A 48 -1.60 -21.24 -14.75
N CYS A 49 -2.37 -21.96 -13.93
CA CYS A 49 -2.99 -21.42 -12.72
C CYS A 49 -1.96 -20.80 -11.77
N LYS A 50 -2.31 -19.67 -11.17
CA LYS A 50 -1.49 -18.93 -10.20
C LYS A 50 -2.24 -18.74 -8.89
N GLU A 51 -1.48 -18.56 -7.83
CA GLU A 51 -1.99 -18.25 -6.47
C GLU A 51 -1.47 -16.90 -5.98
N THR A 52 -0.93 -16.11 -6.92
CA THR A 52 -0.30 -14.83 -6.66
C THR A 52 -0.79 -13.80 -7.68
N PHE A 53 -0.74 -12.53 -7.26
CA PHE A 53 -0.99 -11.38 -8.13
C PHE A 53 0.05 -10.31 -7.86
N ASN A 54 0.27 -9.41 -8.80
CA ASN A 54 1.26 -8.36 -8.65
C ASN A 54 0.60 -7.05 -8.24
N LEU A 55 1.27 -6.31 -7.35
CA LEU A 55 0.93 -4.93 -7.01
C LEU A 55 1.89 -3.98 -7.74
N TYR A 56 1.34 -2.97 -8.38
CA TYR A 56 2.05 -1.93 -9.10
C TYR A 56 1.57 -0.53 -8.66
N TYR A 57 2.39 0.47 -8.92
CA TYR A 57 1.99 1.88 -8.82
C TYR A 57 2.49 2.71 -9.99
N TYR A 58 1.85 3.85 -10.22
CA TYR A 58 2.30 4.86 -11.17
C TYR A 58 2.08 6.27 -10.60
N GLU A 59 3.14 7.07 -10.54
CA GLU A 59 3.12 8.44 -10.03
C GLU A 59 2.79 9.46 -11.13
N THR A 60 1.99 10.48 -10.80
CA THR A 60 1.68 11.59 -11.71
C THR A 60 1.31 12.85 -10.95
N ASP A 61 1.56 14.00 -11.59
CA ASP A 61 1.21 15.32 -11.07
C ASP A 61 -0.26 15.69 -11.30
N SER A 62 -0.97 14.93 -12.15
CA SER A 62 -2.34 15.23 -12.57
C SER A 62 -3.24 13.98 -12.67
N VAL A 63 -4.55 14.20 -12.56
CA VAL A 63 -5.55 13.14 -12.75
C VAL A 63 -5.63 12.79 -14.25
N ILE A 64 -5.47 11.51 -14.57
CA ILE A 64 -5.55 10.95 -15.92
C ILE A 64 -6.85 10.17 -16.01
N ALA A 65 -7.60 10.35 -17.08
CA ALA A 65 -8.84 9.59 -17.30
C ALA A 65 -8.54 8.09 -17.32
N THR A 66 -9.23 7.32 -16.48
CA THR A 66 -9.06 5.87 -16.39
C THR A 66 -9.87 5.11 -17.43
N LYS A 67 -11.10 5.56 -17.71
CA LYS A 67 -12.01 4.89 -18.64
C LYS A 67 -11.69 5.26 -20.08
N GLY A 68 -11.45 4.24 -20.92
CA GLY A 68 -11.25 4.40 -22.37
C GLY A 68 -9.91 5.00 -22.79
N SER A 69 -9.00 5.24 -21.84
CA SER A 69 -7.66 5.76 -22.12
C SER A 69 -6.72 4.61 -22.48
N SER A 70 -6.09 4.70 -23.66
CA SER A 70 -5.05 3.75 -24.07
C SER A 70 -3.77 3.87 -23.25
N PHE A 71 -3.57 5.01 -22.58
CA PHE A 71 -2.40 5.27 -21.74
C PHE A 71 -2.14 4.13 -20.74
N TRP A 72 -3.19 3.61 -20.10
CA TRP A 72 -3.04 2.59 -19.06
C TRP A 72 -2.58 1.23 -19.55
N MET A 73 -2.60 0.99 -20.87
CA MET A 73 -2.02 -0.21 -21.47
C MET A 73 -0.49 -0.13 -21.58
N GLU A 74 0.07 1.08 -21.68
CA GLU A 74 1.50 1.34 -21.89
C GLU A 74 2.13 2.17 -20.77
N ALA A 75 1.37 2.45 -19.70
CA ALA A 75 1.85 3.27 -18.61
C ALA A 75 3.09 2.61 -17.96
N PRO A 76 4.12 3.40 -17.62
CA PRO A 76 5.36 2.88 -17.04
C PRO A 76 5.16 2.55 -15.56
N TYR A 77 4.36 1.53 -15.28
CA TYR A 77 4.10 1.06 -13.93
C TYR A 77 5.38 0.56 -13.26
N LEU A 78 5.54 0.89 -11.99
CA LEU A 78 6.59 0.36 -11.13
C LEU A 78 6.02 -0.78 -10.29
N LYS A 79 6.65 -1.95 -10.35
CA LYS A 79 6.26 -3.11 -9.55
C LYS A 79 6.61 -2.85 -8.08
N VAL A 80 5.62 -2.97 -7.20
CA VAL A 80 5.82 -2.95 -5.75
C VAL A 80 6.25 -4.33 -5.28
N ASP A 81 5.41 -5.34 -5.51
CA ASP A 81 5.70 -6.71 -5.11
C ASP A 81 4.79 -7.74 -5.81
N THR A 82 5.13 -9.02 -5.67
CA THR A 82 4.24 -10.15 -5.94
C THR A 82 3.56 -10.55 -4.64
N ILE A 83 2.24 -10.41 -4.58
CA ILE A 83 1.44 -10.74 -3.41
C ILE A 83 1.03 -12.20 -3.47
N ALA A 84 1.35 -12.94 -2.42
CA ALA A 84 0.93 -14.32 -2.19
C ALA A 84 0.07 -14.40 -0.93
N ALA A 85 -0.76 -15.43 -0.85
CA ALA A 85 -1.49 -15.73 0.38
C ALA A 85 -0.58 -16.46 1.38
N ASP A 86 -0.59 -16.05 2.64
CA ASP A 86 -0.04 -16.85 3.74
C ASP A 86 -0.85 -18.15 3.92
N GLU A 87 -2.16 -18.07 3.72
CA GLU A 87 -3.06 -19.22 3.73
C GLU A 87 -4.00 -19.24 2.50
N SER A 88 -3.87 -20.27 1.66
CA SER A 88 -4.84 -20.57 0.60
C SER A 88 -5.97 -21.48 1.12
N PHE A 89 -7.14 -21.43 0.48
CA PHE A 89 -8.27 -22.32 0.82
C PHE A 89 -8.51 -23.38 -0.26
N SER A 90 -9.00 -24.54 0.17
CA SER A 90 -9.18 -25.76 -0.62
C SER A 90 -10.65 -26.18 -0.76
N GLN A 91 -10.93 -27.26 -1.51
CA GLN A 91 -12.28 -27.80 -1.70
C GLN A 91 -12.88 -28.36 -0.39
N VAL A 92 -12.03 -28.80 0.55
CA VAL A 92 -12.44 -29.26 1.88
C VAL A 92 -13.06 -28.11 2.68
N ASP A 93 -12.55 -26.89 2.50
CA ASP A 93 -13.03 -25.69 3.19
C ASP A 93 -14.40 -25.22 2.66
N PHE A 94 -14.78 -25.61 1.44
CA PHE A 94 -16.11 -25.35 0.87
C PHE A 94 -17.21 -26.21 1.53
N GLY A 95 -16.88 -27.45 1.92
CA GLY A 95 -17.77 -28.31 2.69
C GLY A 95 -18.08 -27.78 4.10
N GLY A 96 -17.20 -26.91 4.62
CA GLY A 96 -17.34 -26.22 5.90
C GLY A 96 -17.70 -24.73 5.84
N ARG A 97 -17.92 -24.15 4.63
CA ARG A 97 -18.14 -22.70 4.40
C ARG A 97 -17.04 -21.78 4.98
N LEU A 98 -15.78 -22.23 5.04
CA LEU A 98 -14.69 -21.41 5.58
C LEU A 98 -13.92 -20.72 4.44
N MET A 99 -14.10 -19.42 4.26
CA MET A 99 -13.23 -18.62 3.40
C MET A 99 -12.06 -18.07 4.21
N LYS A 100 -10.83 -18.36 3.79
CA LYS A 100 -9.61 -17.83 4.43
C LYS A 100 -9.27 -16.46 3.87
N VAL A 101 -9.29 -15.46 4.75
CA VAL A 101 -8.97 -14.07 4.43
C VAL A 101 -7.52 -13.79 4.78
N ASN A 102 -6.73 -13.43 3.78
CA ASN A 102 -5.34 -13.01 3.90
C ASN A 102 -5.27 -11.49 4.04
N THR A 103 -4.27 -11.01 4.77
CA THR A 103 -4.00 -9.57 4.93
C THR A 103 -2.51 -9.31 4.71
N GLU A 104 -2.19 -8.64 3.61
CA GLU A 104 -0.82 -8.29 3.26
C GLU A 104 -0.60 -6.79 3.32
N VAL A 105 0.50 -6.35 3.93
CA VAL A 105 0.90 -4.95 3.96
C VAL A 105 2.18 -4.77 3.17
N ARG A 106 2.17 -3.86 2.19
CA ARG A 106 3.36 -3.45 1.43
C ARG A 106 3.51 -1.95 1.46
N SER A 107 4.74 -1.48 1.32
CA SER A 107 5.04 -0.05 1.28
C SER A 107 5.93 0.29 0.10
N PHE A 108 5.78 1.49 -0.44
CA PHE A 108 6.60 2.01 -1.54
C PHE A 108 6.86 3.52 -1.37
N GLY A 109 7.92 3.99 -2.02
CA GLY A 109 8.45 5.35 -1.95
C GLY A 109 9.98 5.34 -2.17
N PRO A 110 10.65 6.50 -2.14
CA PRO A 110 10.09 7.84 -1.95
C PRO A 110 9.21 8.27 -3.14
N LEU A 111 8.04 8.80 -2.83
CA LEU A 111 7.18 9.44 -3.82
C LEU A 111 7.52 10.93 -3.97
N SER A 112 7.51 11.40 -5.21
CA SER A 112 7.90 12.76 -5.60
C SER A 112 6.77 13.56 -6.24
N LYS A 113 5.80 12.90 -6.88
CA LYS A 113 4.70 13.54 -7.61
C LYS A 113 3.51 13.89 -6.71
N ASN A 114 2.52 14.61 -7.25
CA ASN A 114 1.33 15.02 -6.48
C ASN A 114 0.47 13.83 -6.02
N GLY A 115 0.44 12.75 -6.77
CA GLY A 115 -0.28 11.54 -6.40
C GLY A 115 0.09 10.35 -7.26
N PHE A 116 -0.69 9.28 -7.12
CA PHE A 116 -0.40 8.01 -7.76
C PHE A 116 -1.67 7.20 -8.01
N TYR A 117 -1.52 6.14 -8.81
CA TYR A 117 -2.51 5.09 -9.01
C TYR A 117 -1.91 3.77 -8.54
N LEU A 118 -2.75 2.90 -8.00
CA LEU A 118 -2.39 1.51 -7.75
C LEU A 118 -2.99 0.64 -8.85
N ALA A 119 -2.22 -0.36 -9.27
CA ALA A 119 -2.64 -1.34 -10.25
C ALA A 119 -2.39 -2.75 -9.70
N PHE A 120 -3.37 -3.63 -9.92
CA PHE A 120 -3.31 -5.04 -9.55
C PHE A 120 -3.33 -5.86 -10.82
N GLN A 121 -2.31 -6.68 -11.01
CA GLN A 121 -2.18 -7.53 -12.19
C GLN A 121 -2.32 -9.00 -11.83
N ASP A 122 -3.23 -9.67 -12.51
CA ASP A 122 -3.48 -11.10 -12.40
C ASP A 122 -3.12 -11.83 -13.71
N TYR A 123 -2.38 -12.94 -13.56
CA TYR A 123 -1.94 -13.81 -14.66
C TYR A 123 -2.68 -15.16 -14.71
N GLY A 124 -3.79 -15.32 -13.98
CA GLY A 124 -4.59 -16.55 -14.00
C GLY A 124 -4.80 -17.16 -12.61
N ALA A 125 -5.02 -16.31 -11.60
CA ALA A 125 -5.42 -16.70 -10.26
C ALA A 125 -6.94 -16.71 -10.09
N CYS A 126 -7.40 -17.47 -9.09
CA CYS A 126 -8.78 -17.41 -8.63
C CYS A 126 -8.82 -16.66 -7.29
N MET A 127 -9.07 -15.36 -7.36
CA MET A 127 -8.91 -14.45 -6.22
C MET A 127 -10.03 -13.42 -6.08
N SER A 128 -10.20 -12.92 -4.86
CA SER A 128 -11.11 -11.83 -4.54
C SER A 128 -10.40 -10.79 -3.67
N LEU A 129 -10.32 -9.55 -4.15
CA LEU A 129 -9.93 -8.39 -3.36
C LEU A 129 -11.13 -7.89 -2.56
N LEU A 130 -11.06 -8.04 -1.24
CA LEU A 130 -12.10 -7.64 -0.30
C LEU A 130 -11.95 -6.18 0.12
N SER A 131 -10.72 -5.74 0.42
CA SER A 131 -10.42 -4.37 0.82
C SER A 131 -9.01 -3.98 0.42
N VAL A 132 -8.84 -2.73 -0.02
CA VAL A 132 -7.55 -2.09 -0.23
C VAL A 132 -7.55 -0.81 0.58
N ARG A 133 -6.71 -0.76 1.62
CA ARG A 133 -6.56 0.41 2.49
C ARG A 133 -5.19 1.03 2.23
N VAL A 134 -5.21 2.26 1.74
CA VAL A 134 -4.00 3.05 1.47
C VAL A 134 -3.84 4.07 2.59
N PHE A 135 -2.66 4.10 3.21
CA PHE A 135 -2.38 5.01 4.32
C PHE A 135 -0.91 5.43 4.34
N TYR A 136 -0.62 6.44 5.13
CA TYR A 136 0.73 6.89 5.43
C TYR A 136 0.84 7.13 6.93
N LYS A 137 2.07 7.15 7.43
CA LYS A 137 2.36 7.41 8.83
C LYS A 137 2.85 8.84 9.00
N LYS A 138 2.60 9.43 10.16
CA LYS A 138 3.04 10.76 10.55
C LYS A 138 3.12 10.84 12.07
N CYS A 139 4.03 11.64 12.58
CA CYS A 139 4.07 11.96 13.99
C CYS A 139 3.04 13.05 14.29
N PRO A 140 2.13 12.84 15.26
CA PRO A 140 1.08 13.80 15.59
C PRO A 140 1.68 15.06 16.22
N SER A 141 0.95 16.17 16.18
CA SER A 141 1.37 17.35 16.94
C SER A 141 1.30 17.06 18.43
N VAL A 142 2.39 17.36 19.15
CA VAL A 142 2.52 17.14 20.59
C VAL A 142 3.11 18.37 21.28
N VAL A 143 2.86 18.50 22.57
CA VAL A 143 3.55 19.47 23.43
C VAL A 143 4.44 18.70 24.39
N GLN A 144 5.74 18.98 24.36
CA GLN A 144 6.72 18.33 25.24
C GLN A 144 7.74 19.38 25.68
N ASN A 145 8.09 19.39 26.97
CA ASN A 145 9.04 20.34 27.56
C ASN A 145 8.72 21.81 27.22
N PHE A 146 7.46 22.21 27.31
CA PHE A 146 6.97 23.56 26.99
C PHE A 146 7.18 24.00 25.53
N ALA A 147 7.35 23.05 24.61
CA ALA A 147 7.42 23.33 23.18
C ALA A 147 6.40 22.51 22.39
N ILE A 148 5.83 23.14 21.37
CA ILE A 148 4.93 22.54 20.39
C ILE A 148 5.79 21.93 19.29
N PHE A 149 5.61 20.64 19.05
CA PHE A 149 6.13 19.96 17.88
C PHE A 149 4.98 19.82 16.86
N PRO A 150 5.11 20.38 15.65
CA PRO A 150 4.07 20.29 14.65
C PRO A 150 3.95 18.87 14.11
N GLU A 151 2.81 18.57 13.51
CA GLU A 151 2.62 17.34 12.75
C GLU A 151 3.74 17.18 11.70
N THR A 152 4.43 16.05 11.74
CA THR A 152 5.62 15.81 10.91
C THR A 152 5.47 14.49 10.15
N MET A 153 5.64 14.55 8.84
CA MET A 153 5.56 13.36 7.98
C MET A 153 6.80 12.47 8.18
N THR A 154 6.60 11.16 8.14
CA THR A 154 7.73 10.21 8.16
C THR A 154 8.57 10.35 6.90
N GLY A 155 9.86 9.99 6.98
CA GLY A 155 10.73 10.00 5.82
C GLY A 155 10.44 8.87 4.84
N ALA A 156 11.26 8.82 3.78
CA ALA A 156 11.15 7.85 2.69
C ALA A 156 11.42 6.39 3.10
N GLU A 157 12.24 6.18 4.12
CA GLU A 157 12.71 4.88 4.59
C GLU A 157 12.11 4.51 5.94
N SER A 158 11.97 3.22 6.24
CA SER A 158 11.46 2.74 7.53
C SER A 158 12.38 3.12 8.69
N THR A 159 13.68 3.20 8.43
CA THR A 159 14.72 3.61 9.38
C THR A 159 14.98 5.12 9.38
N SER A 160 14.18 5.90 8.64
CA SER A 160 14.37 7.34 8.57
C SER A 160 14.01 8.03 9.89
N LEU A 161 14.76 9.08 10.22
CA LEU A 161 14.52 9.97 11.36
C LEU A 161 14.42 11.40 10.84
N VAL A 162 13.21 11.94 10.83
CA VAL A 162 12.95 13.31 10.38
C VAL A 162 13.06 14.25 11.58
N ILE A 163 13.97 15.21 11.51
CA ILE A 163 14.15 16.21 12.56
C ILE A 163 12.99 17.20 12.52
N ALA A 164 12.27 17.34 13.64
CA ALA A 164 11.27 18.36 13.85
C ALA A 164 11.74 19.35 14.92
N ARG A 165 11.80 20.64 14.55
CA ARG A 165 12.08 21.71 15.50
C ARG A 165 10.81 22.07 16.26
N GLY A 166 10.88 22.08 17.57
CA GLY A 166 9.81 22.56 18.44
C GLY A 166 9.77 24.08 18.51
N ILE A 167 8.59 24.60 18.81
CA ILE A 167 8.33 26.04 18.99
C ILE A 167 7.88 26.25 20.43
N CYS A 168 8.58 27.12 21.16
CA CYS A 168 8.20 27.52 22.51
C CYS A 168 6.73 27.96 22.58
N ILE A 169 6.01 27.50 23.61
CA ILE A 169 4.65 27.99 23.88
C ILE A 169 4.68 29.47 24.32
N PRO A 170 3.54 30.20 24.27
CA PRO A 170 3.49 31.57 24.74
C PRO A 170 4.02 31.71 26.18
N ASN A 171 4.84 32.73 26.42
CA ASN A 171 5.52 33.01 27.70
C ASN A 171 6.58 31.97 28.13
N SER A 172 7.15 31.22 27.17
CA SER A 172 8.32 30.37 27.41
C SER A 172 9.51 30.82 26.55
N GLU A 173 10.72 30.52 27.02
CA GLU A 173 11.99 30.83 26.36
C GLU A 173 12.84 29.56 26.24
N GLU A 174 13.50 29.40 25.09
CA GLU A 174 14.43 28.28 24.84
C GLU A 174 15.75 28.55 25.57
N VAL A 175 16.14 27.66 26.50
CA VAL A 175 17.39 27.78 27.27
C VAL A 175 18.35 26.65 26.87
N ASP A 176 19.50 27.04 26.31
CA ASP A 176 20.71 26.27 25.96
C ASP A 176 20.60 25.09 24.96
N VAL A 177 19.50 24.33 24.91
CA VAL A 177 19.42 23.11 24.08
C VAL A 177 18.42 23.28 22.94
N PRO A 178 18.81 22.96 21.68
CA PRO A 178 17.88 22.98 20.56
C PRO A 178 16.66 22.11 20.84
N ILE A 179 15.48 22.71 20.84
CA ILE A 179 14.24 21.97 21.06
C ILE A 179 13.91 21.18 19.80
N LYS A 180 14.31 19.91 19.76
CA LYS A 180 14.09 19.01 18.62
C LYS A 180 13.60 17.65 19.07
N LEU A 181 12.77 17.04 18.24
CA LEU A 181 12.42 15.63 18.29
C LEU A 181 12.69 15.00 16.93
N TYR A 182 12.77 13.67 16.92
CA TYR A 182 12.96 12.89 15.70
C TYR A 182 11.70 12.07 15.44
N CYS A 183 11.07 12.27 14.29
CA CYS A 183 9.95 11.44 13.84
C CYS A 183 10.50 10.21 13.11
N ASN A 184 10.27 9.01 13.66
CA ASN A 184 10.72 7.76 13.04
C ASN A 184 9.80 7.30 11.90
N GLY A 185 10.21 6.27 11.15
CA GLY A 185 9.43 5.70 10.05
C GLY A 185 8.09 5.06 10.47
N ASP A 186 7.87 4.83 11.76
CA ASP A 186 6.62 4.30 12.32
C ASP A 186 5.65 5.38 12.79
N GLY A 187 6.01 6.66 12.67
CA GLY A 187 5.19 7.78 13.10
C GLY A 187 5.23 8.03 14.61
N GLU A 188 6.29 7.58 15.26
CA GLU A 188 6.52 7.80 16.69
C GLU A 188 7.62 8.84 16.92
N TRP A 189 7.43 9.63 17.97
CA TRP A 189 8.41 10.62 18.40
C TRP A 189 9.54 9.96 19.20
N MET A 190 10.77 10.25 18.81
CA MET A 190 12.01 9.85 19.46
C MET A 190 12.74 11.09 19.98
N VAL A 191 13.47 10.93 21.09
CA VAL A 191 14.32 11.95 21.72
C VAL A 191 15.74 11.89 21.16
#